data_AF-A0A316HVY7-F1
#
_entry.id   AF-A0A316HVY7-F1
#
_cell.length_a   1.000
_cell.length_b   1.000
_cell.length_c   1.000
_cell.angle_alpha   90.00
_cell.angle_beta   90.00
_cell.angle_gamma   90.00
#
_symmetry.space_group_name_H-M   'P 1'
#
loop_
_entity.id
_entity.type
_entity.pdbx_description
1 polymer ?
#
loop_
_entity_poly.entity_id
_entity_poly.type
_entity_poly.pdbx_seq_one_letter_code
_entity_poly.pdbx_strand_id
1 'polypeptide(L)'
;MVVAAQPSWPDAAAVASVLAYVLTRWFGPDALQRDSEDLTATLLILPPSLLDELDLVDPSYWTVPLQVMAFAAAAMLWRTRCSSGWWLRVVLWAAVVSPVVISAVVLPLDGSGTLATLHGDLGVHRTHLFAVGAALWLWATGRSGHTILLMIPAAVAAHHFHTGDLPSSLALGVACGLIAAAATGPDWSHPALRPLIWLAGTSYGIYLVNHNIGYTVMYQLHHAGASPVVQSAAMITASITLGWLHTRTVEQPAARWVASTRPRQPDTAAAR
;
A
#
# COMPACT_ATOMS: atom_id res chain seq x y z
N MET A 1 1.24 -18.94 4.60
CA MET A 1 2.28 -17.96 4.22
C MET A 1 2.10 -16.72 5.10
N VAL A 2 2.92 -16.57 6.13
CA VAL A 2 2.86 -15.41 7.02
C VAL A 2 3.33 -14.21 6.20
N VAL A 3 2.41 -13.32 5.82
CA VAL A 3 2.78 -11.93 5.50
C VAL A 3 3.25 -11.35 6.83
N ALA A 4 4.49 -11.69 7.20
CA ALA A 4 5.18 -11.02 8.26
C ALA A 4 5.22 -9.58 7.79
N ALA A 5 4.61 -8.68 8.56
CA ALA A 5 4.80 -7.25 8.39
C ALA A 5 6.30 -7.04 8.20
N GLN A 6 6.71 -6.79 6.95
CA GLN A 6 8.12 -6.55 6.65
C GLN A 6 8.45 -5.30 7.48
N PRO A 7 9.50 -5.26 8.30
CA PRO A 7 9.75 -4.10 9.14
C PRO A 7 10.73 -3.09 8.50
N SER A 8 10.98 -3.20 7.19
CA SER A 8 12.00 -2.46 6.44
C SER A 8 11.48 -1.56 5.31
N TRP A 9 10.19 -1.24 5.32
CA TRP A 9 9.55 -0.38 4.30
C TRP A 9 10.11 1.05 4.24
N PRO A 10 10.44 1.75 5.36
CA PRO A 10 10.89 3.14 5.25
C PRO A 10 12.21 3.25 4.48
N ASP A 11 13.15 2.33 4.69
CA ASP A 11 14.44 2.33 3.98
C ASP A 11 14.24 2.07 2.47
N ALA A 12 13.37 1.12 2.14
CA ALA A 12 13.03 0.79 0.76
C ALA A 12 12.30 1.94 0.05
N ALA A 13 11.28 2.52 0.68
CA ALA A 13 10.56 3.68 0.14
C ALA A 13 11.48 4.90 -0.01
N ALA A 14 12.40 5.13 0.95
CA ALA A 14 13.34 6.24 0.90
C ALA A 14 14.31 6.14 -0.28
N VAL A 15 14.91 4.97 -0.49
CA VAL A 15 15.83 4.75 -1.63
C VAL A 15 15.09 4.92 -2.96
N ALA A 16 13.90 4.36 -3.09
CA ALA A 16 13.09 4.55 -4.29
C ALA A 16 12.71 6.02 -4.52
N SER A 17 12.36 6.75 -3.47
CA SER A 17 12.06 8.19 -3.56
C SER A 17 13.26 9.00 -4.04
N VAL A 18 14.45 8.76 -3.48
CA VAL A 18 15.68 9.43 -3.93
C VAL A 18 15.98 9.08 -5.39
N LEU A 19 15.83 7.81 -5.76
CA LEU A 19 16.07 7.36 -7.14
C LEU A 19 15.09 8.02 -8.13
N ALA A 20 13.79 8.04 -7.80
CA ALA A 20 12.77 8.69 -8.61
C ALA A 20 13.06 10.18 -8.77
N TYR A 21 13.38 10.87 -7.67
CA TYR A 21 13.74 12.29 -7.67
C TYR A 21 14.94 12.60 -8.57
N VAL A 22 16.04 11.84 -8.45
CA VAL A 22 17.24 12.06 -9.27
C VAL A 22 16.95 11.79 -10.74
N LEU A 23 16.25 10.70 -11.06
CA LEU A 23 15.98 10.34 -12.45
C LEU A 23 15.02 11.32 -13.13
N THR A 24 13.93 11.73 -12.46
CA THR A 24 13.00 12.71 -13.05
C THR A 24 13.66 14.07 -13.20
N ARG A 25 14.50 14.49 -12.25
CA ARG A 25 15.18 15.80 -12.32
C ARG A 25 16.20 15.90 -13.44
N TRP A 26 16.83 14.79 -13.84
CA TRP A 26 17.89 14.81 -14.86
C TRP A 26 17.41 14.34 -16.24
N PHE A 27 16.41 13.46 -16.29
CA PHE A 27 15.96 12.82 -17.53
C PHE A 27 14.45 12.89 -17.75
N GLY A 28 13.68 13.30 -16.74
CA GLY A 28 12.23 13.35 -16.81
C GLY A 28 11.71 14.65 -17.43
N PRO A 29 10.45 14.65 -17.89
CA PRO A 29 9.77 15.87 -18.31
C PRO A 29 9.62 16.84 -17.14
N ASP A 30 9.61 18.15 -17.43
CA ASP A 30 9.48 19.22 -16.42
C ASP A 30 8.26 19.03 -15.51
N ALA A 31 7.16 18.46 -16.03
CA ALA A 31 5.95 18.17 -15.27
C ALA A 31 6.13 17.13 -14.14
N LEU A 32 7.17 16.30 -14.19
CA LEU A 32 7.51 15.30 -13.16
C LEU A 32 8.67 15.74 -12.26
N GLN A 33 9.25 16.91 -12.50
CA GLN A 33 10.30 17.45 -11.65
C GLN A 33 9.69 17.96 -10.34
N ARG A 34 10.47 17.81 -9.27
CA ARG A 34 10.09 18.13 -7.89
C ARG A 34 11.25 18.85 -7.21
N ASP A 35 10.95 19.59 -6.16
CA ASP A 35 11.96 20.31 -5.40
C ASP A 35 12.53 19.48 -4.25
N SER A 36 13.62 19.94 -3.64
CA SER A 36 14.24 19.23 -2.52
C SER A 36 13.32 19.16 -1.28
N GLU A 37 12.40 20.11 -1.17
CA GLU A 37 11.39 20.16 -0.12
C GLU A 37 10.38 19.01 -0.27
N ASP A 38 9.92 18.75 -1.50
CA ASP A 38 9.07 17.60 -1.85
C ASP A 38 9.72 16.26 -1.51
N LEU A 39 11.02 16.13 -1.78
CA LEU A 39 11.79 14.94 -1.41
C LEU A 39 11.84 14.78 0.11
N THR A 40 12.13 15.86 0.83
CA THR A 40 12.19 15.83 2.29
C THR A 40 10.83 15.47 2.89
N ALA A 41 9.75 16.05 2.36
CA ALA A 41 8.38 15.75 2.76
C ALA A 41 8.01 14.29 2.50
N THR A 42 8.35 13.77 1.32
CA THR A 42 8.12 12.37 0.96
C THR A 42 8.89 11.41 1.89
N LEU A 43 10.16 11.71 2.18
CA LEU A 43 11.01 10.91 3.07
C LEU A 43 10.51 10.91 4.53
N LEU A 44 9.98 12.05 4.98
CA LEU A 44 9.37 12.19 6.31
C LEU A 44 7.92 11.67 6.35
N ILE A 45 7.37 11.24 5.21
CA ILE A 45 6.00 10.74 5.08
C ILE A 45 5.02 11.82 5.58
N LEU A 46 5.29 13.07 5.25
CA LEU A 46 4.42 14.18 5.62
C LEU A 46 3.14 14.14 4.77
N PRO A 47 1.97 14.34 5.39
CA PRO A 47 0.74 14.64 4.68
C PRO A 47 0.97 15.82 3.72
N PRO A 48 0.62 15.70 2.42
CA PRO A 48 0.80 16.77 1.44
C PRO A 48 0.22 18.12 1.89
N SER A 49 -0.93 18.11 2.57
CA SER A 49 -1.65 19.29 3.03
C SER A 49 -1.05 19.98 4.26
N LEU A 50 0.04 19.48 4.84
CA LEU A 50 0.69 20.16 5.95
C LEU A 50 1.38 21.46 5.51
N LEU A 51 1.68 21.58 4.21
CA LEU A 51 2.18 22.78 3.56
C LEU A 51 1.51 22.88 2.18
N ASP A 52 0.83 23.99 1.89
CA ASP A 52 0.00 24.20 0.69
C ASP A 52 0.75 24.08 -0.66
N GLU A 53 2.07 23.83 -0.63
CA GLU A 53 2.96 23.77 -1.80
C GLU A 53 3.73 22.45 -1.92
N LEU A 54 3.48 21.46 -1.04
CA LEU A 54 4.23 20.20 -1.07
C LEU A 54 3.57 19.15 -1.95
N ASP A 55 4.39 18.55 -2.80
CA ASP A 55 3.97 17.65 -3.83
C ASP A 55 4.79 16.34 -3.67
N LEU A 56 4.15 15.17 -3.63
CA LEU A 56 4.92 13.92 -3.43
C LEU A 56 5.92 13.72 -4.59
N VAL A 57 7.10 13.18 -4.28
CA VAL A 57 8.13 12.89 -5.30
C VAL A 57 7.59 12.00 -6.41
N ASP A 58 6.75 11.04 -6.04
CA ASP A 58 5.99 10.21 -6.96
C ASP A 58 4.53 10.19 -6.50
N PRO A 59 3.55 10.60 -7.33
CA PRO A 59 2.15 10.59 -6.95
C PRO A 59 1.65 9.23 -6.51
N SER A 60 2.24 8.13 -7.03
CA SER A 60 1.86 6.77 -6.64
C SER A 60 2.10 6.48 -5.16
N TYR A 61 2.98 7.22 -4.48
CA TYR A 61 3.35 7.01 -3.08
C TYR A 61 2.28 7.45 -2.07
N TRP A 62 1.13 7.95 -2.54
CA TRP A 62 -0.02 8.29 -1.70
C TRP A 62 -0.47 7.14 -0.76
N THR A 63 -0.15 5.89 -1.07
CA THR A 63 -0.49 4.73 -0.20
C THR A 63 0.50 4.51 0.96
N VAL A 64 1.70 5.09 0.92
CA VAL A 64 2.73 4.85 1.93
C VAL A 64 2.33 5.40 3.30
N PRO A 65 1.85 6.66 3.44
CA PRO A 65 1.35 7.16 4.73
C PRO A 65 0.24 6.28 5.30
N LEU A 66 -0.68 5.84 4.44
CA LEU A 66 -1.77 4.93 4.79
C LEU A 66 -1.28 3.60 5.37
N GLN A 67 -0.28 2.98 4.73
CA GLN A 67 0.31 1.73 5.19
C GLN A 67 1.01 1.94 6.55
N VAL A 68 1.78 3.00 6.71
CA VAL A 68 2.47 3.33 7.96
C VAL A 68 1.46 3.54 9.09
N MET A 69 0.40 4.30 8.86
CA MET A 69 -0.66 4.53 9.85
C MET A 69 -1.39 3.24 10.20
N ALA A 70 -1.68 2.39 9.21
CA ALA A 70 -2.33 1.11 9.44
C ALA A 70 -1.47 0.14 10.28
N PHE A 71 -0.16 0.07 10.01
CA PHE A 71 0.76 -0.75 10.80
C PHE A 71 1.02 -0.15 12.19
N ALA A 72 1.11 1.17 12.32
CA ALA A 72 1.20 1.85 13.60
C ALA A 72 -0.04 1.56 14.46
N ALA A 73 -1.24 1.68 13.88
CA ALA A 73 -2.48 1.31 14.54
C ALA A 73 -2.49 -0.18 14.94
N ALA A 74 -2.07 -1.08 14.06
CA ALA A 74 -1.95 -2.50 14.36
C ALA A 74 -0.97 -2.77 15.53
N ALA A 75 0.18 -2.08 15.57
CA ALA A 75 1.16 -2.20 16.65
C ALA A 75 0.63 -1.66 17.98
N MET A 76 -0.11 -0.56 17.96
CA MET A 76 -0.80 -0.03 19.15
C MET A 76 -1.88 -0.99 19.64
N LEU A 77 -2.70 -1.52 18.73
CA LEU A 77 -3.75 -2.50 19.03
C LEU A 77 -3.16 -3.79 19.59
N TRP A 78 -2.00 -4.24 19.09
CA TRP A 78 -1.29 -5.42 19.61
C TRP A 78 -0.96 -5.30 21.10
N ARG A 79 -0.62 -4.10 21.57
CA ARG A 79 -0.37 -3.84 23.00
C ARG A 79 -1.62 -3.88 23.87
N THR A 80 -2.81 -3.88 23.28
CA THR A 80 -4.09 -3.87 23.98
C THR A 80 -4.81 -5.22 23.89
N ARG A 81 -5.84 -5.44 24.72
CA ARG A 81 -6.74 -6.60 24.60
C ARG A 81 -7.59 -6.58 23.32
N CYS A 82 -7.53 -5.51 22.52
CA CYS A 82 -8.30 -5.36 21.28
C CYS A 82 -7.70 -6.12 20.09
N SER A 83 -6.56 -6.78 20.26
CA SER A 83 -5.87 -7.55 19.22
C SER A 83 -6.47 -8.94 18.93
N SER A 84 -7.51 -9.37 19.66
CA SER A 84 -8.10 -10.70 19.49
C SER A 84 -9.61 -10.75 19.69
N GLY A 85 -10.24 -11.80 19.16
CA GLY A 85 -11.63 -12.13 19.43
C GLY A 85 -12.64 -11.18 18.78
N TRP A 86 -13.62 -10.72 19.57
CA TRP A 86 -14.71 -9.87 19.09
C TRP A 86 -14.30 -8.40 18.97
N TRP A 87 -13.40 -7.91 19.82
CA TRP A 87 -12.88 -6.54 19.77
C TRP A 87 -12.19 -6.22 18.44
N LEU A 88 -11.41 -7.17 17.92
CA LEU A 88 -10.78 -7.01 16.61
C LEU A 88 -11.84 -6.80 15.52
N ARG A 89 -12.97 -7.50 15.58
CA ARG A 89 -14.08 -7.30 14.63
C ARG A 89 -14.71 -5.93 14.78
N VAL A 90 -14.89 -5.46 16.01
CA VAL A 90 -15.40 -4.09 16.27
C VAL A 90 -14.46 -3.05 15.69
N VAL A 91 -13.14 -3.19 15.89
CA VAL A 91 -12.15 -2.28 15.31
C VAL A 91 -12.19 -2.30 13.79
N LEU A 92 -12.29 -3.48 13.18
CA LEU A 92 -12.38 -3.62 11.73
C LEU A 92 -13.66 -3.02 11.16
N TRP A 93 -14.81 -3.23 11.82
CA TRP A 93 -16.06 -2.58 11.44
C TRP A 93 -16.02 -1.07 11.64
N ALA A 94 -15.43 -0.60 12.74
CA ALA A 94 -15.20 0.83 12.97
C ALA A 94 -14.35 1.43 11.85
N ALA A 95 -13.29 0.75 11.40
CA ALA A 95 -12.45 1.20 10.29
C ALA A 95 -13.18 1.26 8.94
N VAL A 96 -14.33 0.59 8.77
CA VAL A 96 -15.18 0.71 7.57
C VAL A 96 -16.25 1.81 7.76
N VAL A 97 -16.89 1.85 8.93
CA VAL A 97 -18.06 2.71 9.18
C VAL A 97 -17.66 4.13 9.57
N SER A 98 -16.60 4.30 10.37
CA SER A 98 -16.23 5.61 10.90
C SER A 98 -15.88 6.63 9.82
N PRO A 99 -15.13 6.32 8.74
CA PRO A 99 -14.85 7.30 7.70
C PRO A 99 -16.13 7.73 6.95
N VAL A 100 -17.06 6.79 6.72
CA VAL A 100 -18.36 7.10 6.10
C VAL A 100 -19.15 8.06 6.99
N VAL A 101 -19.22 7.80 8.30
CA VAL A 101 -19.89 8.69 9.25
C VAL A 101 -19.21 10.06 9.34
N ILE A 102 -17.87 10.09 9.41
CA ILE A 102 -17.11 11.33 9.43
C ILE A 102 -17.41 12.15 8.16
N SER A 103 -17.34 11.53 6.98
CA SER A 103 -17.62 12.20 5.71
C SER A 103 -19.07 12.64 5.55
N ALA A 104 -20.05 11.85 6.03
CA ALA A 104 -21.47 12.16 5.87
C ALA A 104 -22.00 13.18 6.88
N VAL A 105 -21.43 13.22 8.09
CA VAL A 105 -21.99 13.97 9.22
C VAL A 105 -21.04 15.05 9.72
N VAL A 106 -19.75 14.75 9.85
CA VAL A 106 -18.78 15.64 10.51
C VAL A 106 -18.19 16.64 9.52
N LEU A 107 -17.73 16.19 8.35
CA LEU A 107 -17.11 17.07 7.35
C LEU A 107 -18.04 18.17 6.81
N PRO A 108 -19.35 17.94 6.59
CA PRO A 108 -20.26 19.01 6.17
C PRO A 108 -20.42 20.12 7.22
N LEU A 109 -20.07 19.86 8.48
CA LEU A 109 -20.09 20.84 9.57
C LEU A 109 -18.74 21.57 9.73
N ASP A 110 -17.71 21.16 8.97
CA ASP A 110 -16.39 21.78 9.02
C ASP A 110 -16.37 23.09 8.21
N GLY A 111 -16.73 24.18 8.86
CA GLY A 111 -16.68 25.52 8.25
C GLY A 111 -15.27 26.00 7.87
N SER A 112 -14.21 25.34 8.36
CA SER A 112 -12.82 25.71 8.07
C SER A 112 -12.19 24.93 6.92
N GLY A 113 -12.75 23.77 6.57
CA GLY A 113 -12.16 22.82 5.62
C GLY A 113 -10.94 22.04 6.13
N THR A 114 -10.36 22.42 7.27
CA THR A 114 -9.16 21.79 7.85
C THR A 114 -9.33 20.30 8.11
N LEU A 115 -10.49 19.91 8.65
CA LEU A 115 -10.79 18.51 8.96
C LEU A 115 -11.02 17.71 7.68
N ALA A 116 -11.67 18.32 6.67
CA ALA A 116 -11.85 17.69 5.37
C ALA A 116 -10.50 17.41 4.69
N THR A 117 -9.58 18.37 4.74
CA THR A 117 -8.21 18.23 4.24
C THR A 117 -7.45 17.13 4.98
N LEU A 118 -7.42 17.16 6.32
CA LEU A 118 -6.75 16.11 7.11
C LEU A 118 -7.35 14.70 6.86
N HIS A 119 -8.66 14.59 6.70
CA HIS A 119 -9.34 13.33 6.41
C HIS A 119 -8.98 12.77 5.02
N GLY A 120 -8.78 13.66 4.04
CA GLY A 120 -8.29 13.31 2.71
C GLY A 120 -6.84 12.81 2.77
N ASP A 121 -5.97 13.61 3.37
CA ASP A 121 -4.52 13.44 3.32
C ASP A 121 -3.98 12.30 4.16
N LEU A 122 -4.56 12.08 5.34
CA LEU A 122 -4.28 10.88 6.14
C LEU A 122 -4.91 9.62 5.51
N GLY A 123 -5.69 9.77 4.45
CA GLY A 123 -6.36 8.68 3.75
C GLY A 123 -7.42 7.99 4.60
N VAL A 124 -7.98 8.64 5.62
CA VAL A 124 -8.96 8.04 6.54
C VAL A 124 -10.16 7.47 5.77
N HIS A 125 -10.58 8.13 4.69
CA HIS A 125 -11.61 7.64 3.75
C HIS A 125 -11.29 6.31 3.04
N ARG A 126 -10.08 5.76 3.20
CA ARG A 126 -9.60 4.51 2.58
C ARG A 126 -9.35 3.39 3.57
N THR A 127 -9.61 3.59 4.86
CA THR A 127 -9.37 2.56 5.89
C THR A 127 -10.21 1.30 5.69
N HIS A 128 -11.32 1.38 4.93
CA HIS A 128 -12.10 0.21 4.54
C HIS A 128 -11.31 -0.80 3.69
N LEU A 129 -10.35 -0.33 2.88
CA LEU A 129 -9.46 -1.19 2.08
C LEU A 129 -8.53 -2.02 2.97
N PHE A 130 -7.98 -1.39 4.02
CA PHE A 130 -7.18 -2.10 5.01
C PHE A 130 -8.03 -3.11 5.79
N ALA A 131 -9.23 -2.68 6.19
CA ALA A 131 -10.14 -3.48 6.99
C ALA A 131 -10.58 -4.76 6.24
N VAL A 132 -10.93 -4.67 4.95
CA VAL A 132 -11.27 -5.85 4.13
C VAL A 132 -10.05 -6.75 3.88
N GLY A 133 -8.85 -6.19 3.70
CA GLY A 133 -7.61 -6.97 3.58
C GLY A 133 -7.32 -7.78 4.85
N ALA A 134 -7.45 -7.15 6.02
CA ALA A 134 -7.30 -7.82 7.32
C ALA A 134 -8.38 -8.90 7.54
N ALA A 135 -9.63 -8.62 7.15
CA ALA A 135 -10.73 -9.58 7.21
C ALA A 135 -10.47 -10.83 6.36
N LEU A 136 -10.02 -10.64 5.11
CA LEU A 136 -9.65 -11.72 4.20
C LEU A 136 -8.52 -12.56 4.78
N TRP A 137 -7.50 -11.93 5.37
CA TRP A 137 -6.41 -12.65 6.03
C TRP A 137 -6.85 -13.44 7.25
N LEU A 138 -7.68 -12.86 8.12
CA LEU A 138 -8.22 -13.55 9.31
C LEU A 138 -9.07 -14.76 8.91
N TRP A 139 -9.88 -14.60 7.87
CA TRP A 139 -10.67 -15.70 7.32
C TRP A 139 -9.80 -16.79 6.69
N ALA A 140 -8.87 -16.41 5.82
CA ALA A 140 -7.96 -17.33 5.13
C ALA A 140 -7.06 -18.14 6.08
N THR A 141 -6.71 -17.58 7.24
CA THR A 141 -5.89 -18.24 8.26
C THR A 141 -6.70 -19.03 9.29
N GLY A 142 -8.03 -19.11 9.13
CA GLY A 142 -8.92 -19.81 10.07
C GLY A 142 -9.07 -19.11 11.43
N ARG A 143 -8.63 -17.85 11.53
CA ARG A 143 -8.70 -17.05 12.78
C ARG A 143 -10.06 -16.37 12.98
N SER A 144 -10.92 -16.40 11.97
CA SER A 144 -12.29 -15.89 12.04
C SER A 144 -13.23 -16.72 11.15
N GLY A 145 -14.50 -16.79 11.52
CA GLY A 145 -15.53 -17.46 10.72
C GLY A 145 -15.98 -16.64 9.50
N HIS A 146 -16.85 -17.22 8.67
CA HIS A 146 -17.33 -16.63 7.41
C HIS A 146 -18.05 -15.28 7.56
N THR A 147 -18.57 -14.95 8.75
CA THR A 147 -19.25 -13.67 8.98
C THR A 147 -18.35 -12.45 8.76
N ILE A 148 -17.02 -12.60 8.89
CA ILE A 148 -16.08 -11.51 8.61
C ILE A 148 -16.05 -11.14 7.11
N LEU A 149 -16.48 -12.04 6.23
CA LEU A 149 -16.58 -11.77 4.78
C LEU A 149 -17.69 -10.78 4.43
N LEU A 150 -18.63 -10.51 5.35
CA LEU A 150 -19.60 -9.41 5.20
C LEU A 150 -18.91 -8.03 5.11
N MET A 151 -17.64 -7.94 5.48
CA MET A 151 -16.85 -6.73 5.25
C MET A 151 -16.56 -6.46 3.77
N ILE A 152 -16.61 -7.46 2.88
CA ILE A 152 -16.43 -7.24 1.44
C ILE A 152 -17.52 -6.31 0.89
N PRO A 153 -18.83 -6.66 0.96
CA PRO A 153 -19.87 -5.76 0.48
C PRO A 153 -19.89 -4.43 1.25
N ALA A 154 -19.55 -4.41 2.55
CA ALA A 154 -19.46 -3.16 3.31
C ALA A 154 -18.32 -2.25 2.81
N ALA A 155 -17.15 -2.81 2.49
CA ALA A 155 -16.03 -2.06 1.93
C ALA A 155 -16.32 -1.58 0.50
N VAL A 156 -17.04 -2.36 -0.30
CA VAL A 156 -17.53 -1.94 -1.63
C VAL A 156 -18.49 -0.75 -1.50
N ALA A 157 -19.45 -0.82 -0.58
CA ALA A 157 -20.38 0.27 -0.31
C ALA A 157 -19.67 1.53 0.19
N ALA A 158 -18.72 1.40 1.13
CA ALA A 158 -17.90 2.50 1.61
C ALA A 158 -17.04 3.11 0.49
N HIS A 159 -16.44 2.29 -0.37
CA HIS A 159 -15.67 2.77 -1.51
C HIS A 159 -16.54 3.56 -2.50
N HIS A 160 -17.73 3.06 -2.80
CA HIS A 160 -18.68 3.75 -3.67
C HIS A 160 -19.12 5.08 -3.07
N PHE A 161 -19.40 5.11 -1.76
CA PHE A 161 -19.75 6.33 -1.05
C PHE A 161 -18.65 7.40 -1.17
N HIS A 162 -17.38 7.02 -1.03
CA HIS A 162 -16.26 7.98 -1.07
C HIS A 162 -15.84 8.39 -2.48
N THR A 163 -16.05 7.55 -3.50
CA THR A 163 -15.59 7.80 -4.87
C THR A 163 -16.69 8.22 -5.83
N GLY A 164 -17.95 7.89 -5.53
CA GLY A 164 -19.05 7.99 -6.48
C GLY A 164 -18.94 7.02 -7.67
N ASP A 165 -17.89 6.20 -7.74
CA ASP A 165 -17.57 5.40 -8.92
C ASP A 165 -17.97 3.94 -8.73
N LEU A 166 -19.11 3.57 -9.34
CA LEU A 166 -19.64 2.22 -9.25
C LEU A 166 -18.71 1.18 -9.93
N PRO A 167 -18.18 1.39 -11.15
CA PRO A 167 -17.19 0.53 -11.76
C PRO A 167 -16.00 0.17 -10.86
N SER A 168 -15.29 1.14 -10.28
CA SER A 168 -14.16 0.85 -9.37
C SER A 168 -14.58 0.11 -8.11
N SER A 169 -15.77 0.42 -7.58
CA SER A 169 -16.32 -0.26 -6.41
C SER A 169 -16.66 -1.72 -6.67
N LEU A 170 -17.25 -2.02 -7.83
CA LEU A 170 -17.49 -3.39 -8.25
C LEU A 170 -16.17 -4.13 -8.54
N ALA A 171 -15.20 -3.46 -9.16
CA ALA A 171 -13.86 -4.01 -9.39
C ALA A 171 -13.17 -4.38 -8.07
N LEU A 172 -13.29 -3.55 -7.02
CA LEU A 172 -12.82 -3.87 -5.68
C LEU A 172 -13.50 -5.13 -5.13
N GLY A 173 -14.83 -5.26 -5.28
CA GLY A 173 -15.57 -6.43 -4.85
C GLY A 173 -15.12 -7.71 -5.56
N VAL A 174 -14.96 -7.64 -6.88
CA VAL A 174 -14.42 -8.74 -7.70
C VAL A 174 -13.01 -9.10 -7.25
N ALA A 175 -12.12 -8.12 -7.07
CA ALA A 175 -10.77 -8.35 -6.59
C ALA A 175 -10.75 -9.03 -5.22
N CYS A 176 -11.57 -8.58 -4.27
CA CYS A 176 -11.71 -9.23 -2.97
C CYS A 176 -12.21 -10.68 -3.09
N GLY A 177 -13.16 -10.95 -3.98
CA GLY A 177 -13.66 -12.29 -4.26
C GLY A 177 -12.58 -13.20 -4.86
N LEU A 178 -11.77 -12.69 -5.80
CA LEU A 178 -10.64 -13.41 -6.37
C LEU A 178 -9.56 -13.69 -5.33
N ILE A 179 -9.25 -12.73 -4.45
CA ILE A 179 -8.31 -12.92 -3.34
C ILE A 179 -8.84 -13.99 -2.38
N ALA A 180 -10.13 -13.94 -2.02
CA ALA A 180 -10.75 -14.95 -1.17
C ALA A 180 -10.68 -16.35 -1.80
N ALA A 181 -11.04 -16.46 -3.08
CA ALA A 181 -10.94 -17.71 -3.83
C ALA A 181 -9.50 -18.22 -3.89
N ALA A 182 -8.54 -17.32 -4.13
CA ALA A 182 -7.13 -17.67 -4.19
C ALA A 182 -6.58 -18.13 -2.84
N ALA A 183 -7.04 -17.53 -1.74
CA ALA A 183 -6.66 -17.90 -0.39
C ALA A 183 -7.16 -19.29 0.03
N THR A 184 -8.28 -19.76 -0.54
CA THR A 184 -8.83 -21.12 -0.34
C THR A 184 -8.42 -22.13 -1.42
N GLY A 185 -7.75 -21.66 -2.47
CA GLY A 185 -7.38 -22.47 -3.62
C GLY A 185 -6.31 -23.52 -3.30
N PRO A 186 -6.04 -24.44 -4.24
CA PRO A 186 -4.96 -25.42 -4.12
C PRO A 186 -3.61 -24.72 -3.89
N ASP A 187 -2.65 -25.45 -3.31
CA ASP A 187 -1.31 -24.93 -3.07
C ASP A 187 -0.71 -24.35 -4.37
N TRP A 188 -0.36 -23.06 -4.34
CA TRP A 188 0.12 -22.30 -5.49
C TRP A 188 1.54 -22.71 -5.92
N SER A 189 2.13 -23.72 -5.26
CA SER A 189 3.49 -24.22 -5.48
C SER A 189 3.74 -24.92 -6.84
N HIS A 190 2.76 -24.91 -7.75
CA HIS A 190 2.90 -25.50 -9.08
C HIS A 190 4.01 -24.81 -9.91
N PRO A 191 4.91 -25.54 -10.59
CA PRO A 191 6.03 -24.96 -11.36
C PRO A 191 5.62 -23.90 -12.38
N ALA A 192 4.45 -24.05 -13.02
CA ALA A 192 3.93 -23.08 -13.97
C ALA A 192 3.59 -21.70 -13.35
N LEU A 193 3.37 -21.65 -12.03
CA LEU A 193 3.04 -20.42 -11.30
C LEU A 193 4.29 -19.75 -10.71
N ARG A 194 5.47 -20.35 -10.85
CA ARG A 194 6.74 -19.78 -10.35
C ARG A 194 7.01 -18.36 -10.85
N PRO A 195 6.79 -18.02 -12.14
CA PRO A 195 6.99 -16.64 -12.60
C PRO A 195 6.04 -15.66 -11.91
N LEU A 196 4.78 -16.07 -11.68
CA LEU A 196 3.79 -15.26 -11.00
C LEU A 196 4.14 -15.07 -9.51
N ILE A 197 4.55 -16.13 -8.83
CA ILE A 197 5.03 -16.07 -7.44
C ILE A 197 6.27 -15.18 -7.32
N TRP A 198 7.21 -15.31 -8.27
CA TRP A 198 8.40 -14.47 -8.32
C TRP A 198 8.03 -13.00 -8.50
N LEU A 199 7.13 -12.70 -9.44
CA LEU A 199 6.66 -11.34 -9.70
C LEU A 199 5.93 -10.76 -8.49
N ALA A 200 5.10 -11.57 -7.82
CA ALA A 200 4.44 -11.18 -6.57
C ALA A 200 5.47 -10.85 -5.48
N GLY A 201 6.56 -11.61 -5.39
CA GLY A 201 7.66 -11.36 -4.45
C GLY A 201 8.47 -10.08 -4.72
N THR A 202 8.38 -9.50 -5.92
CA THR A 202 9.03 -8.22 -6.29
C THR A 202 8.04 -7.08 -6.49
N SER A 203 6.74 -7.35 -6.30
CA SER A 203 5.66 -6.43 -6.67
C SER A 203 5.74 -5.09 -5.94
N TYR A 204 6.20 -5.07 -4.70
CA TYR A 204 6.41 -3.83 -3.94
C TYR A 204 7.51 -2.95 -4.54
N GLY A 205 8.66 -3.54 -4.88
CA GLY A 205 9.73 -2.83 -5.58
C GLY A 205 9.27 -2.28 -6.92
N ILE A 206 8.51 -3.06 -7.70
CA ILE A 206 7.92 -2.63 -8.97
C ILE A 206 6.93 -1.48 -8.76
N TYR A 207 6.09 -1.57 -7.73
CA TYR A 207 5.15 -0.51 -7.36
C TYR A 207 5.89 0.81 -7.12
N LEU A 208 7.01 0.78 -6.37
CA LEU A 208 7.76 1.99 -6.04
C LEU A 208 8.45 2.66 -7.23
N VAL A 209 8.76 1.93 -8.30
CA VAL A 209 9.55 2.47 -9.43
C VAL A 209 8.74 2.62 -10.73
N ASN A 210 7.52 2.09 -10.82
CA ASN A 210 6.84 2.04 -12.12
C ASN A 210 6.37 3.39 -12.64
N HIS A 211 5.99 4.33 -11.77
CA HIS A 211 5.22 5.49 -12.20
C HIS A 211 6.16 6.56 -12.77
N ASN A 212 6.86 7.33 -11.94
CA ASN A 212 7.69 8.44 -12.43
C ASN A 212 8.89 7.99 -13.27
N ILE A 213 9.57 6.93 -12.85
CA ILE A 213 10.71 6.39 -13.63
C ILE A 213 10.20 5.76 -14.93
N GLY A 214 9.07 5.05 -14.89
CA GLY A 214 8.46 4.50 -16.10
C GLY A 214 8.06 5.58 -17.11
N TYR A 215 7.41 6.65 -16.66
CA TYR A 215 7.09 7.80 -17.52
C TYR A 215 8.33 8.50 -18.04
N THR A 216 9.38 8.62 -17.23
CA THR A 216 10.68 9.16 -17.68
C THR A 216 11.28 8.32 -18.80
N VAL A 217 11.26 6.99 -18.68
CA VAL A 217 11.73 6.07 -19.75
C VAL A 217 10.90 6.26 -21.02
N MET A 218 9.57 6.32 -20.91
CA MET A 218 8.70 6.54 -22.06
C MET A 218 8.96 7.91 -22.72
N TYR A 219 9.15 8.96 -21.92
CA TYR A 219 9.42 10.32 -22.38
C TYR A 219 10.70 10.39 -23.21
N GLN A 220 11.79 9.78 -22.72
CA GLN A 220 13.06 9.75 -23.43
C GLN A 220 12.99 8.95 -24.73
N LEU A 221 12.29 7.81 -24.72
CA LEU A 221 12.08 7.01 -25.92
C LEU A 221 11.16 7.70 -26.94
N HIS A 222 10.17 8.46 -26.47
CA HIS A 222 9.33 9.29 -27.32
C HIS A 222 10.16 10.35 -28.05
N HIS A 223 11.08 11.03 -27.35
CA HIS A 223 11.99 12.00 -27.96
C HIS A 223 12.98 11.36 -28.94
N ALA A 224 13.32 10.08 -28.73
CA ALA A 224 14.11 9.28 -29.67
C ALA A 224 13.29 8.76 -30.88
N GLY A 225 12.00 9.08 -30.99
CA GLY A 225 11.13 8.65 -32.09
C GLY A 225 10.66 7.19 -31.99
N ALA A 226 10.78 6.55 -30.82
CA ALA A 226 10.31 5.18 -30.62
C ALA A 226 8.78 5.09 -30.69
N SER A 227 8.27 3.96 -31.19
CA SER A 227 6.82 3.72 -31.24
C SER A 227 6.22 3.51 -29.84
N PRO A 228 4.92 3.76 -29.63
CA PRO A 228 4.27 3.55 -28.33
C PRO A 228 4.43 2.13 -27.77
N VAL A 229 4.45 1.11 -28.63
CA VAL A 229 4.66 -0.28 -28.21
C VAL A 229 6.06 -0.48 -27.61
N VAL A 230 7.09 0.10 -28.24
CA VAL A 230 8.46 0.03 -27.73
C VAL A 230 8.59 0.80 -26.42
N GLN A 231 7.95 1.97 -26.31
CA GLN A 231 7.92 2.77 -25.08
C GLN A 231 7.30 1.97 -23.92
N SER A 232 6.12 1.38 -24.12
CA SER A 232 5.43 0.57 -23.10
C SER A 232 6.23 -0.69 -22.73
N ALA A 233 6.79 -1.39 -23.71
CA ALA A 233 7.62 -2.56 -23.45
C ALA A 233 8.88 -2.20 -22.64
N ALA A 234 9.52 -1.08 -22.96
CA ALA A 234 10.67 -0.58 -22.23
C ALA A 234 10.31 -0.13 -20.82
N MET A 235 9.19 0.58 -20.63
CA MET A 235 8.66 0.96 -19.32
C MET A 235 8.43 -0.27 -18.43
N ILE A 236 7.73 -1.29 -18.94
CA ILE A 236 7.44 -2.53 -18.19
C ILE A 236 8.74 -3.25 -17.84
N THR A 237 9.65 -3.38 -18.81
CA THR A 237 10.94 -4.05 -18.61
C THR A 237 11.79 -3.32 -17.58
N ALA A 238 11.88 -1.99 -17.66
CA ALA A 238 12.60 -1.15 -16.70
C ALA A 238 11.98 -1.28 -15.31
N SER A 239 10.66 -1.20 -15.19
CA SER A 239 9.94 -1.32 -13.91
C SER A 239 10.18 -2.68 -13.25
N ILE A 240 10.09 -3.78 -14.00
CA ILE A 240 10.37 -5.13 -13.49
C ILE A 240 11.83 -5.26 -13.06
N THR A 241 12.77 -4.79 -13.88
CA THR A 241 14.22 -4.92 -13.63
C THR A 241 14.64 -4.09 -12.41
N LEU A 242 14.24 -2.83 -12.36
CA LEU A 242 14.55 -1.93 -11.25
C LEU A 242 13.83 -2.38 -9.98
N GLY A 243 12.57 -2.81 -10.07
CA GLY A 243 11.82 -3.33 -8.94
C GLY A 243 12.47 -4.58 -8.35
N TRP A 244 12.90 -5.54 -9.20
CA TRP A 244 13.65 -6.71 -8.76
C TRP A 244 14.99 -6.33 -8.12
N LEU A 245 15.75 -5.41 -8.73
CA LEU A 245 17.04 -4.95 -8.19
C LEU A 245 16.85 -4.30 -6.82
N HIS A 246 15.85 -3.43 -6.70
CA HIS A 246 15.49 -2.76 -5.46
C HIS A 246 15.11 -3.76 -4.36
N THR A 247 14.27 -4.75 -4.69
CA THR A 247 13.93 -5.82 -3.75
C THR A 247 15.15 -6.62 -3.30
N ARG A 248 16.08 -6.94 -4.20
CA ARG A 248 17.29 -7.72 -3.85
C ARG A 248 18.34 -6.93 -3.07
N THR A 249 18.49 -5.65 -3.34
CA THR A 249 19.58 -4.80 -2.81
C THR A 249 19.19 -3.97 -1.60
N VAL A 250 17.90 -3.66 -1.44
CA VAL A 250 17.41 -2.81 -0.34
C VAL A 250 16.44 -3.59 0.54
N GLU A 251 15.34 -4.08 -0.03
CA GLU A 251 14.23 -4.67 0.72
C GLU A 251 14.66 -5.93 1.48
N GLN A 252 15.22 -6.93 0.78
CA GLN A 252 15.62 -8.20 1.39
C GLN A 252 16.78 -8.05 2.41
N PRO A 253 17.84 -7.26 2.14
CA PRO A 253 18.86 -6.98 3.15
C PRO A 253 18.28 -6.31 4.40
N ALA A 254 17.45 -5.29 4.24
CA ALA A 254 16.86 -4.58 5.38
C ALA A 254 15.90 -5.49 6.17
N ALA A 255 15.08 -6.31 5.49
CA ALA A 255 14.21 -7.28 6.14
C ALA A 255 15.01 -8.32 6.95
N ARG A 256 16.12 -8.82 6.40
CA ARG A 256 17.04 -9.74 7.10
C ARG A 256 17.70 -9.08 8.31
N TRP A 257 18.12 -7.82 8.17
CA TRP A 257 18.70 -7.07 9.27
C TRP A 257 17.74 -6.94 10.45
N VAL A 258 16.49 -6.51 10.21
CA VAL A 258 15.51 -6.41 11.30
C VAL A 258 15.12 -7.78 11.87
N ALA A 259 15.05 -8.82 11.04
CA ALA A 259 14.81 -10.18 11.53
C ALA A 259 15.94 -10.65 12.47
N SER A 260 17.20 -10.24 12.21
CA SER A 260 18.35 -10.59 13.04
C SER A 260 18.43 -9.83 14.37
N THR A 261 17.83 -8.65 14.47
CA THR A 261 17.83 -7.82 15.70
C THR A 261 16.69 -8.14 16.65
N ARG A 262 15.68 -8.93 16.24
CA ARG A 262 14.64 -9.39 17.15
C ARG A 262 15.21 -10.40 18.14
N PRO A 263 15.03 -10.20 19.46
CA PRO A 263 15.37 -11.22 20.45
C PRO A 263 14.68 -12.53 20.07
N ARG A 264 15.43 -13.65 20.03
CA ARG A 264 14.81 -14.97 19.94
C ARG A 264 13.81 -15.08 21.06
N GLN A 265 12.53 -15.22 20.73
CA GLN A 265 11.51 -15.53 21.71
C GLN A 265 11.94 -16.87 22.35
N PRO A 266 12.21 -16.92 23.66
CA PRO A 266 12.56 -18.18 24.30
C PRO A 266 11.42 -19.16 24.06
N ASP A 267 11.74 -20.37 23.62
CA ASP A 267 10.76 -21.43 23.36
C ASP A 267 9.83 -21.55 24.57
N THR A 268 8.59 -21.07 24.44
CA THR A 268 7.52 -21.30 25.41
C THR A 268 7.01 -22.75 25.34
N ALA A 269 7.89 -23.70 24.98
CA ALA A 269 7.65 -25.13 25.07
C ALA A 269 7.95 -25.70 26.47
N ALA A 270 8.41 -24.88 27.42
CA ALA A 270 8.75 -25.32 28.77
C ALA A 270 7.79 -24.85 29.89
N ALA A 271 6.58 -24.38 29.56
CA ALA A 271 5.61 -23.97 30.58
C ALA A 271 4.18 -24.42 30.24
N ARG A 272 3.92 -25.71 30.54
CA ARG A 272 2.64 -26.33 30.95
C ARG A 272 1.49 -26.38 29.96
#